data_AF-A0A067TNK5-F1
#
_entry.id   AF-A0A067TNK5-F1
#
_cell.length_a   1.000
_cell.length_b   1.000
_cell.length_c   1.000
_cell.angle_alpha   90.00
_cell.angle_beta   90.00
_cell.angle_gamma   90.00
#
_symmetry.space_group_name_H-M   'P 1'
#
loop_
_entity.id
_entity.type
_entity.pdbx_description
1 polymer ?
#
loop_
_entity_poly.entity_id
_entity_poly.type
_entity_poly.pdbx_seq_one_letter_code
_entity_poly.pdbx_strand_id
1 'polypeptide(L)'
;MDPSSVLSDDDYDVISNPGNKSLESSLEDFVRFEVRELPAADDAFDRFETTRWSAQEIQLYVQKGLNLTPPDANSTQPVTFEHKRVRVYVDGIFDAFGVGHALQLRQAKLAFPYVHLIVGVFSDDTLQQSDHVSSRPGVERAELVRHCRWTDEVLQDAPWEVTLQFLKDKAIDFVAIDEGTSIDPSCDKARVMAYDELRKHGKIVKTRRTLGLVSQQDRPQVSPSQRATPTLTGAGEAPDITVAC
;
A
#
# COMPACT_ATOMS: atom_id res chain seq x y z
N MET A 1 -52.71 -3.38 -51.36
CA MET A 1 -51.44 -3.46 -50.63
C MET A 1 -51.66 -2.76 -49.31
N ASP A 2 -51.87 -3.53 -48.25
CA ASP A 2 -51.41 -3.15 -46.91
C ASP A 2 -49.88 -3.38 -46.89
N PRO A 3 -49.06 -2.60 -46.14
CA PRO A 3 -49.21 -2.60 -44.69
C PRO A 3 -48.88 -1.30 -43.92
N SER A 4 -49.55 -1.19 -42.76
CA SER A 4 -49.05 -0.77 -41.44
C SER A 4 -48.41 0.63 -41.30
N SER A 5 -49.15 1.62 -40.79
CA SER A 5 -49.31 1.89 -39.34
C SER A 5 -47.97 2.21 -38.66
N VAL A 6 -47.57 3.48 -38.72
CA VAL A 6 -46.54 4.04 -37.84
C VAL A 6 -47.15 4.10 -36.45
N LEU A 7 -46.73 3.17 -35.60
CA LEU A 7 -47.17 3.03 -34.22
C LEU A 7 -46.63 4.19 -33.37
N SER A 8 -47.45 4.56 -32.41
CA SER A 8 -47.33 5.60 -31.39
C SER A 8 -45.98 5.62 -30.66
N ASP A 9 -45.42 6.83 -30.52
CA ASP A 9 -44.67 7.22 -29.33
C ASP A 9 -45.62 7.12 -28.14
N ASP A 10 -45.50 6.08 -27.32
CA ASP A 10 -45.88 6.09 -25.91
C ASP A 10 -45.22 4.87 -25.22
N ASP A 11 -44.63 5.15 -24.07
CA ASP A 11 -44.34 4.21 -22.98
C ASP A 11 -43.20 3.19 -23.16
N TYR A 12 -41.95 3.68 -23.12
CA TYR A 12 -40.92 2.92 -22.40
C TYR A 12 -41.20 3.05 -20.90
N ASP A 13 -42.13 2.24 -20.41
CA ASP A 13 -42.19 1.89 -18.99
C ASP A 13 -40.86 1.22 -18.64
N VAL A 14 -39.97 1.99 -18.00
CA VAL A 14 -38.86 1.44 -17.26
C VAL A 14 -39.48 0.61 -16.15
N ILE A 15 -39.64 -0.68 -16.40
CA ILE A 15 -40.01 -1.66 -15.38
C ILE A 15 -38.91 -1.56 -14.34
N SER A 16 -39.18 -0.78 -13.29
CA SER A 16 -38.37 -0.71 -12.08
C SER A 16 -38.56 -2.05 -11.40
N ASN A 17 -37.86 -3.06 -11.87
CA ASN A 17 -37.90 -4.38 -11.28
C ASN A 17 -37.25 -4.23 -9.89
N PRO A 18 -38.00 -4.36 -8.78
CA PRO A 18 -37.48 -4.06 -7.44
C PRO A 18 -36.43 -5.07 -6.95
N GLY A 19 -36.04 -6.03 -7.81
CA GLY A 19 -34.96 -7.00 -7.58
C GLY A 19 -33.72 -6.80 -8.46
N ASN A 20 -33.71 -5.87 -9.42
CA ASN A 20 -32.50 -5.60 -10.20
C ASN A 20 -31.65 -4.55 -9.46
N LYS A 21 -30.67 -5.03 -8.70
CA LYS A 21 -29.49 -4.23 -8.36
C LYS A 21 -28.98 -3.57 -9.65
N SER A 22 -28.67 -2.27 -9.61
CA SER A 22 -28.04 -1.56 -10.72
C SER A 22 -26.88 -2.40 -11.28
N LEU A 23 -26.75 -2.49 -12.60
CA LEU A 23 -25.65 -3.23 -13.24
C LEU A 23 -24.27 -2.77 -12.72
N GLU A 24 -24.17 -1.50 -12.30
CA GLU A 24 -23.00 -0.96 -11.61
C GLU A 24 -22.76 -1.62 -10.25
N SER A 25 -23.80 -1.84 -9.44
CA SER A 25 -23.70 -2.53 -8.16
C SER A 25 -23.36 -4.02 -8.33
N SER A 26 -23.80 -4.65 -9.42
CA SER A 26 -23.37 -6.01 -9.78
C SER A 26 -21.91 -6.05 -10.25
N LEU A 27 -21.44 -5.07 -11.01
CA LEU A 27 -20.02 -4.94 -11.39
C LEU A 27 -19.12 -4.68 -10.17
N GLU A 28 -19.57 -3.88 -9.21
CA GLU A 28 -18.85 -3.64 -7.95
C GLU A 28 -18.71 -4.93 -7.11
N ASP A 29 -19.72 -5.79 -7.09
CA ASP A 29 -19.66 -7.09 -6.41
C ASP A 29 -18.66 -8.07 -7.08
N PHE A 30 -18.45 -7.99 -8.41
CA PHE A 30 -17.47 -8.81 -9.14
C PHE A 30 -16.02 -8.32 -9.04
N VAL A 31 -15.79 -7.05 -8.68
CA VAL A 31 -14.44 -6.45 -8.58
C VAL A 31 -13.93 -6.43 -7.12
N ARG A 32 -14.61 -7.14 -6.21
CA ARG A 32 -14.09 -7.43 -4.87
C ARG A 32 -12.91 -8.40 -4.97
N PHE A 33 -11.75 -7.89 -5.39
CA PHE A 33 -10.48 -8.59 -5.27
C PHE A 33 -10.16 -8.70 -3.78
N GLU A 34 -10.60 -9.77 -3.13
CA GLU A 34 -10.08 -10.14 -1.83
C GLU A 34 -8.57 -10.27 -1.96
N VAL A 35 -7.84 -9.43 -1.23
CA VAL A 35 -6.38 -9.51 -1.19
C VAL A 35 -6.01 -10.83 -0.52
N ARG A 36 -5.78 -11.88 -1.31
CA ARG A 36 -5.47 -13.23 -0.79
C ARG A 36 -4.07 -13.27 -0.20
N GLU A 37 -3.95 -12.90 1.06
CA GLU A 37 -2.70 -12.95 1.81
C GLU A 37 -2.23 -14.41 2.07
N LEU A 38 -0.92 -14.64 1.97
CA LEU A 38 -0.31 -15.90 2.41
C LEU A 38 -0.08 -15.82 3.93
N PRO A 39 -0.36 -16.89 4.69
CA PRO A 39 -0.10 -16.90 6.12
C PRO A 39 1.39 -16.67 6.39
N ALA A 40 1.69 -15.95 7.48
CA ALA A 40 3.06 -15.80 7.94
C ALA A 40 3.63 -17.18 8.34
N ALA A 41 4.93 -17.36 8.13
CA ALA A 41 5.65 -18.52 8.68
C ALA A 41 5.70 -18.43 10.22
N ASP A 42 5.78 -19.56 10.90
CA ASP A 42 5.71 -19.65 12.37
C ASP A 42 6.78 -18.79 13.04
N ASP A 43 8.01 -18.79 12.52
CA ASP A 43 9.13 -17.99 13.03
C ASP A 43 8.90 -16.48 12.89
N ALA A 44 8.33 -16.05 11.75
CA ALA A 44 7.93 -14.68 11.51
C ALA A 44 6.77 -14.26 12.42
N PHE A 45 5.79 -15.15 12.61
CA PHE A 45 4.67 -14.95 13.51
C PHE A 45 5.14 -14.75 14.96
N ASP A 46 6.10 -15.55 15.42
CA ASP A 46 6.64 -15.44 16.78
C ASP A 46 7.51 -14.19 16.97
N ARG A 47 8.26 -13.80 15.93
CA ARG A 47 9.23 -12.70 16.02
C ARG A 47 8.65 -11.31 15.76
N PHE A 48 7.70 -11.17 14.84
CA PHE A 48 7.24 -9.87 14.34
C PHE A 48 5.76 -9.63 14.68
N GLU A 49 5.48 -8.80 15.69
CA GLU A 49 4.09 -8.55 16.12
C GLU A 49 3.16 -8.13 14.97
N THR A 50 3.64 -7.32 14.03
CA THR A 50 2.86 -6.78 12.90
C THR A 50 2.41 -7.84 11.88
N THR A 51 2.99 -9.06 11.89
CA THR A 51 2.50 -10.16 11.05
C THR A 51 1.27 -10.85 11.64
N ARG A 52 1.02 -10.69 12.95
CA ARG A 52 -0.12 -11.31 13.64
C ARG A 52 -1.43 -10.57 13.40
N TRP A 53 -1.34 -9.29 13.06
CA TRP A 53 -2.49 -8.40 12.95
C TRP A 53 -3.33 -8.79 11.73
N SER A 54 -4.59 -9.14 11.98
CA SER A 54 -5.62 -9.32 10.96
C SER A 54 -6.02 -7.99 10.33
N ALA A 55 -6.67 -8.04 9.16
CA ALA A 55 -7.19 -6.85 8.51
C ALA A 55 -8.20 -6.11 9.42
N GLN A 56 -9.03 -6.84 10.15
CA GLN A 56 -10.00 -6.27 11.09
C GLN A 56 -9.32 -5.53 12.25
N GLU A 57 -8.26 -6.09 12.82
CA GLU A 57 -7.50 -5.43 13.89
C GLU A 57 -6.79 -4.18 13.39
N ILE A 58 -6.21 -4.22 12.18
CA ILE A 58 -5.62 -3.05 11.53
C ILE A 58 -6.68 -1.95 11.35
N GLN A 59 -7.85 -2.28 10.80
CA GLN A 59 -8.95 -1.33 10.59
C GLN A 59 -9.44 -0.72 11.91
N LEU A 60 -9.60 -1.53 12.97
CA LEU A 60 -9.97 -1.05 14.29
C LEU A 60 -8.93 -0.10 14.87
N TYR A 61 -7.64 -0.39 14.68
CA TYR A 61 -6.55 0.49 15.11
C TYR A 61 -6.60 1.84 14.37
N VAL A 62 -6.82 1.81 13.05
CA VAL A 62 -6.95 3.02 12.22
C VAL A 62 -8.17 3.86 12.60
N GLN A 63 -9.33 3.23 12.80
CA GLN A 63 -10.56 3.90 13.22
C GLN A 63 -10.40 4.62 14.55
N LYS A 64 -9.75 3.97 15.53
CA LYS A 64 -9.40 4.59 16.81
C LYS A 64 -8.47 5.78 16.63
N GLY A 65 -7.45 5.65 15.77
CA GLY A 65 -6.49 6.72 15.50
C GLY A 65 -7.08 7.95 14.80
N LEU A 66 -8.11 7.76 13.97
CA LEU A 66 -8.83 8.84 13.29
C LEU A 66 -9.99 9.43 14.11
N ASN A 67 -10.22 8.96 15.35
CA ASN A 67 -11.40 9.30 16.16
C ASN A 67 -12.73 9.05 15.42
N LEU A 68 -12.79 8.04 14.55
CA LEU A 68 -14.00 7.67 13.80
C LEU A 68 -14.99 6.83 14.63
N THR A 69 -14.77 6.70 15.94
CA THR A 69 -15.80 6.20 16.86
C THR A 69 -17.07 7.05 16.71
N PRO A 70 -18.27 6.45 16.69
CA PRO A 70 -19.50 7.21 16.50
C PRO A 70 -19.58 8.30 17.59
N PRO A 71 -19.68 9.59 17.22
CA PRO A 71 -19.69 10.66 18.21
C PRO A 71 -20.88 10.59 19.16
N ASP A 72 -21.98 9.95 18.78
CA ASP A 72 -23.22 9.97 19.55
C ASP A 72 -24.00 8.66 19.34
N ALA A 73 -24.59 8.12 20.42
CA ALA A 73 -25.57 7.04 20.36
C ALA A 73 -26.84 7.39 19.56
N ASN A 74 -26.94 8.62 19.04
CA ASN A 74 -28.07 9.16 18.27
C ASN A 74 -27.71 9.60 16.84
N SER A 75 -26.46 9.46 16.39
CA SER A 75 -26.08 9.67 14.98
C SER A 75 -26.06 8.32 14.26
N THR A 76 -27.16 7.99 13.58
CA THR A 76 -27.45 6.64 13.11
C THR A 76 -26.73 6.24 11.81
N GLN A 77 -25.49 6.67 11.56
CA GLN A 77 -24.62 5.98 10.60
C GLN A 77 -23.14 6.14 11.00
N PRO A 78 -22.42 5.06 11.37
CA PRO A 78 -20.96 5.12 11.43
C PRO A 78 -20.43 5.54 10.05
N VAL A 79 -19.31 6.27 10.00
CA VAL A 79 -18.65 6.57 8.71
C VAL A 79 -18.12 5.24 8.17
N THR A 80 -18.91 4.58 7.31
CA THR A 80 -18.55 3.29 6.74
C THR A 80 -17.86 3.48 5.40
N PHE A 81 -16.71 2.82 5.23
CA PHE A 81 -15.98 2.77 3.96
C PHE A 81 -16.29 1.49 3.18
N GLU A 82 -17.41 0.84 3.48
CA GLU A 82 -17.76 -0.49 2.94
C GLU A 82 -17.97 -0.52 1.42
N HIS A 83 -18.23 0.62 0.78
CA HIS A 83 -18.43 0.69 -0.68
C HIS A 83 -17.54 1.75 -1.33
N LYS A 84 -16.61 2.37 -0.58
CA LYS A 84 -15.72 3.41 -1.10
C LYS A 84 -14.31 2.85 -1.23
N ARG A 85 -13.74 2.93 -2.43
CA ARG A 85 -12.29 2.77 -2.62
C ARG A 85 -11.58 3.96 -1.98
N VAL A 86 -10.82 3.71 -0.92
CA VAL A 86 -10.03 4.69 -0.19
C VAL A 86 -8.62 4.76 -0.78
N ARG A 87 -8.14 5.95 -1.12
CA ARG A 87 -6.79 6.15 -1.66
C ARG A 87 -5.84 6.51 -0.52
N VAL A 88 -4.93 5.60 -0.20
CA VAL A 88 -3.95 5.77 0.88
C VAL A 88 -2.57 5.99 0.27
N TYR A 89 -1.82 6.95 0.79
CA TYR A 89 -0.47 7.28 0.34
C TYR A 89 0.56 6.97 1.42
N VAL A 90 1.66 6.33 1.04
CA VAL A 90 2.85 6.14 1.88
C VAL A 90 4.05 6.64 1.11
N ASP A 91 4.92 7.45 1.71
CA ASP A 91 6.16 7.89 1.08
C ASP A 91 7.40 7.47 1.86
N GLY A 92 8.53 7.40 1.16
CA GLY A 92 9.78 7.02 1.78
C GLY A 92 10.96 6.96 0.83
N ILE A 93 12.14 6.78 1.45
CA ILE A 93 13.40 6.56 0.74
C ILE A 93 13.40 5.16 0.11
N PHE A 94 13.01 4.13 0.86
CA PHE A 94 12.99 2.72 0.41
C PHE A 94 14.34 2.16 -0.07
N ASP A 95 15.45 2.73 0.40
CA ASP A 95 16.80 2.34 -0.01
C ASP A 95 17.14 0.88 0.29
N ALA A 96 17.13 0.49 1.56
CA ALA A 96 17.29 -0.90 2.00
C ALA A 96 15.92 -1.56 2.20
N PHE A 97 15.12 -1.63 1.13
CA PHE A 97 13.78 -2.23 1.17
C PHE A 97 13.82 -3.64 1.77
N GLY A 98 12.87 -3.95 2.66
CA GLY A 98 12.88 -5.19 3.42
C GLY A 98 11.58 -5.39 4.19
N VAL A 99 11.59 -6.36 5.11
CA VAL A 99 10.39 -6.82 5.84
C VAL A 99 9.64 -5.68 6.52
N GLY A 100 10.35 -4.73 7.16
CA GLY A 100 9.71 -3.58 7.81
C GLY A 100 8.88 -2.73 6.83
N HIS A 101 9.47 -2.36 5.69
CA HIS A 101 8.75 -1.61 4.66
C HIS A 101 7.56 -2.41 4.11
N ALA A 102 7.76 -3.69 3.80
CA ALA A 102 6.68 -4.53 3.28
C ALA A 102 5.51 -4.67 4.28
N LEU A 103 5.78 -4.80 5.58
CA LEU A 103 4.75 -4.90 6.63
C LEU A 103 4.09 -3.55 6.96
N GLN A 104 4.79 -2.43 6.77
CA GLN A 104 4.16 -1.11 6.80
C GLN A 104 3.17 -0.95 5.64
N LEU A 105 3.60 -1.26 4.41
CA LEU A 105 2.74 -1.20 3.23
C LEU A 105 1.55 -2.15 3.34
N ARG A 106 1.73 -3.33 3.93
CA ARG A 106 0.65 -4.25 4.30
C ARG A 106 -0.40 -3.56 5.17
N GLN A 107 0.02 -2.92 6.26
CA GLN A 107 -0.90 -2.24 7.18
C GLN A 107 -1.63 -1.10 6.48
N ALA A 108 -0.96 -0.33 5.63
CA ALA A 108 -1.57 0.74 4.85
C ALA A 108 -2.62 0.18 3.84
N LYS A 109 -2.31 -0.91 3.14
CA LYS A 109 -3.22 -1.59 2.21
C LYS A 109 -4.44 -2.20 2.89
N LEU A 110 -4.32 -2.59 4.16
CA LEU A 110 -5.40 -3.18 4.95
C LEU A 110 -6.11 -2.18 5.88
N ALA A 111 -5.74 -0.90 5.84
CA ALA A 111 -6.26 0.15 6.73
C ALA A 111 -7.79 0.36 6.63
N PHE A 112 -8.37 0.03 5.48
CA PHE A 112 -9.80 0.11 5.20
C PHE A 112 -10.24 -1.14 4.41
N PRO A 113 -11.56 -1.41 4.27
CA PRO A 113 -12.05 -2.56 3.50
C PRO A 113 -11.56 -2.58 2.05
N TYR A 114 -11.49 -1.42 1.40
CA TYR A 114 -11.06 -1.28 0.00
C TYR A 114 -10.05 -0.14 -0.16
N VAL A 115 -8.77 -0.48 -0.23
CA VAL A 115 -7.68 0.50 -0.37
C VAL A 115 -7.03 0.41 -1.76
N HIS A 116 -6.77 1.57 -2.36
CA HIS A 116 -5.80 1.76 -3.43
C HIS A 116 -4.56 2.46 -2.83
N LEU A 117 -3.48 1.70 -2.68
CA LEU A 117 -2.24 2.12 -2.05
C LEU A 117 -1.29 2.71 -3.09
N ILE A 118 -1.00 3.99 -2.91
CA ILE A 118 -0.02 4.75 -3.67
C ILE A 118 1.25 4.83 -2.84
N VAL A 119 2.38 4.42 -3.41
CA VAL A 119 3.68 4.47 -2.74
C VAL A 119 4.57 5.49 -3.44
N GLY A 120 4.87 6.58 -2.75
CA GLY A 120 5.75 7.66 -3.20
C GLY A 120 7.21 7.37 -2.90
N VAL A 121 8.06 7.40 -3.91
CA VAL A 121 9.50 7.18 -3.77
C VAL A 121 10.23 8.50 -4.03
N PHE A 122 11.04 8.95 -3.07
CA PHE A 122 11.83 10.16 -3.25
C PHE A 122 12.88 9.97 -4.34
N SER A 123 13.05 10.99 -5.19
CA SER A 123 14.11 11.02 -6.19
C SER A 123 15.47 11.24 -5.53
N ASP A 124 16.55 10.95 -6.24
CA ASP A 124 17.90 11.18 -5.74
C ASP A 124 18.16 12.69 -5.52
N ASP A 125 17.57 13.54 -6.37
CA ASP A 125 17.59 15.00 -6.21
C ASP A 125 16.88 15.46 -4.92
N THR A 126 15.69 14.92 -4.65
CA THR A 126 14.94 15.23 -3.42
C THR A 126 15.72 14.84 -2.17
N LEU A 127 16.40 13.67 -2.19
CA LEU A 127 17.23 13.23 -1.08
C LEU A 127 18.43 14.16 -0.87
N GLN A 128 19.12 14.52 -1.95
CA GLN A 128 20.26 15.44 -1.90
C GLN A 128 19.87 16.82 -1.36
N GLN A 129 18.71 17.35 -1.76
CA GLN A 129 18.20 18.64 -1.27
C GLN A 129 17.80 18.60 0.21
N SER A 130 17.54 17.41 0.75
CA SER A 130 17.06 17.20 2.11
C SER A 130 18.16 16.66 3.04
N ASP A 131 19.43 16.67 2.62
CA ASP A 131 20.58 16.12 3.36
C ASP A 131 20.48 14.61 3.68
N HIS A 132 19.80 13.84 2.83
CA HIS A 132 19.70 12.38 2.91
C HIS A 132 20.50 11.70 1.79
N VAL A 133 20.96 10.48 2.04
CA VAL A 133 21.72 9.67 1.07
C VAL A 133 21.08 8.29 0.94
N SER A 134 21.04 7.75 -0.27
CA SER A 134 20.68 6.35 -0.54
C SER A 134 21.87 5.58 -1.12
N SER A 135 21.94 4.29 -0.80
CA SER A 135 22.86 3.33 -1.42
C SER A 135 22.43 2.89 -2.83
N ARG A 136 21.13 2.98 -3.14
CA ARG A 136 20.52 2.65 -4.44
C ARG A 136 19.94 3.88 -5.13
N PRO A 137 20.06 3.98 -6.47
CA PRO A 137 19.38 5.00 -7.28
C PRO A 137 17.86 4.96 -7.14
N GLY A 138 17.20 6.10 -7.31
CA GLY A 138 15.74 6.24 -7.18
C GLY A 138 14.94 5.33 -8.09
N VAL A 139 15.43 5.09 -9.32
CA VAL A 139 14.80 4.17 -10.26
C VAL A 139 14.78 2.73 -9.75
N GLU A 140 15.87 2.26 -9.13
CA GLU A 140 15.93 0.91 -8.56
C GLU A 140 15.00 0.77 -7.35
N ARG A 141 14.97 1.81 -6.50
CA ARG A 141 14.08 1.86 -5.33
C ARG A 141 12.61 1.84 -5.76
N ALA A 142 12.25 2.61 -6.78
CA ALA A 142 10.89 2.65 -7.33
C ALA A 142 10.46 1.30 -7.94
N GLU A 143 11.34 0.66 -8.71
CA GLU A 143 11.02 -0.64 -9.31
C GLU A 143 10.92 -1.74 -8.25
N LEU A 144 11.76 -1.70 -7.21
CA LEU A 144 11.68 -2.64 -6.09
C LEU A 144 10.33 -2.53 -5.35
N VAL A 145 9.84 -1.30 -5.14
CA VAL A 145 8.52 -1.04 -4.52
C VAL A 145 7.37 -1.52 -5.41
N ARG A 146 7.50 -1.42 -6.74
CA ARG A 146 6.49 -1.92 -7.70
C ARG A 146 6.26 -3.44 -7.55
N HIS A 147 7.30 -4.19 -7.18
CA HIS A 147 7.20 -5.63 -6.93
C HIS A 147 6.72 -5.98 -5.52
N CYS A 148 6.50 -5.00 -4.65
CA CYS A 148 5.87 -5.25 -3.37
C CYS A 148 4.39 -5.58 -3.58
N ARG A 149 3.97 -6.75 -3.08
CA ARG A 149 2.61 -7.28 -3.16
C ARG A 149 1.50 -6.26 -2.83
N TRP A 150 1.77 -5.33 -1.92
CA TRP A 150 0.77 -4.42 -1.35
C TRP A 150 0.56 -3.15 -2.17
N THR A 151 1.50 -2.83 -3.08
CA THR A 151 1.51 -1.61 -3.88
C THR A 151 0.55 -1.71 -5.06
N ASP A 152 -0.34 -0.72 -5.25
CA ASP A 152 -1.16 -0.61 -6.46
C ASP A 152 -0.60 0.40 -7.46
N GLU A 153 0.00 1.48 -6.96
CA GLU A 153 0.52 2.60 -7.76
C GLU A 153 1.86 3.07 -7.16
N VAL A 154 2.87 3.25 -8.02
CA VAL A 154 4.16 3.85 -7.61
C VAL A 154 4.22 5.27 -8.15
N LEU A 155 4.43 6.24 -7.26
CA LEU A 155 4.69 7.63 -7.61
C LEU A 155 6.19 7.89 -7.49
N GLN A 156 6.87 8.01 -8.64
CA GLN A 156 8.25 8.49 -8.69
C GLN A 156 8.30 10.00 -8.43
N ASP A 157 9.47 10.49 -8.02
CA ASP A 157 9.71 11.91 -7.71
C ASP A 157 8.72 12.46 -6.68
N ALA A 158 8.48 11.66 -5.62
CA ALA A 158 7.58 12.06 -4.54
C ALA A 158 8.06 13.37 -3.87
N PRO A 159 7.13 14.26 -3.49
CA PRO A 159 7.50 15.50 -2.81
C PRO A 159 7.99 15.21 -1.39
N TRP A 160 9.03 15.92 -0.95
CA TRP A 160 9.51 15.84 0.43
C TRP A 160 8.46 16.29 1.45
N GLU A 161 7.72 17.34 1.10
CA GLU A 161 6.64 17.93 1.90
C GLU A 161 5.28 17.55 1.29
N VAL A 162 4.47 16.82 2.06
CA VAL A 162 3.15 16.37 1.62
C VAL A 162 2.09 17.40 2.04
N THR A 163 1.55 18.14 1.07
CA THR A 163 0.57 19.22 1.32
C THR A 163 -0.87 18.77 1.08
N LEU A 164 -1.85 19.48 1.65
CA LEU A 164 -3.27 19.25 1.36
C LEU A 164 -3.60 19.43 -0.13
N GLN A 165 -2.90 20.33 -0.81
CA GLN A 165 -3.06 20.54 -2.25
C GLN A 165 -2.59 19.32 -3.05
N PHE A 166 -1.43 18.75 -2.70
CA PHE A 166 -0.95 17.50 -3.29
C PHE A 166 -1.94 16.35 -3.08
N LEU A 167 -2.51 16.21 -1.87
CA LEU A 167 -3.56 15.23 -1.59
C LEU A 167 -4.77 15.42 -2.52
N LYS A 168 -5.22 16.67 -2.69
CA LYS A 168 -6.35 17.00 -3.57
C LYS A 168 -6.05 16.65 -5.03
N ASP A 169 -4.88 17.04 -5.53
CA ASP A 169 -4.49 16.86 -6.94
C ASP A 169 -4.31 15.39 -7.32
N LYS A 170 -3.84 14.56 -6.36
CA LYS A 170 -3.68 13.10 -6.55
C LYS A 170 -4.88 12.29 -6.07
N ALA A 171 -5.95 12.96 -5.63
CA ALA A 171 -7.14 12.35 -5.02
C ALA A 171 -6.78 11.37 -3.88
N ILE A 172 -5.86 11.75 -3.00
CA ILE A 172 -5.44 10.96 -1.84
C ILE A 172 -6.37 11.29 -0.66
N ASP A 173 -6.98 10.26 -0.07
CA ASP A 173 -7.85 10.41 1.10
C ASP A 173 -7.03 10.53 2.39
N PHE A 174 -5.99 9.70 2.53
CA PHE A 174 -5.16 9.59 3.75
C PHE A 174 -3.68 9.35 3.43
N VAL A 175 -2.82 9.80 4.33
CA VAL A 175 -1.38 9.48 4.35
C VAL A 175 -1.11 8.55 5.53
N ALA A 176 -0.48 7.41 5.26
CA ALA A 176 -0.10 6.43 6.27
C ALA A 176 1.34 6.67 6.74
N ILE A 177 1.53 6.78 8.05
CA ILE A 177 2.83 7.09 8.69
C ILE A 177 3.09 6.08 9.81
N ASP A 178 4.33 5.58 9.92
CA ASP A 178 4.76 4.72 11.02
C ASP A 178 4.73 5.46 12.36
N GLU A 179 4.03 4.87 13.33
CA GLU A 179 4.00 5.31 14.71
C GLU A 179 5.41 5.28 15.30
N GLY A 180 5.79 6.39 15.94
CA GLY A 180 7.12 6.53 16.51
C GLY A 180 8.23 6.76 15.47
N THR A 181 7.89 7.10 14.22
CA THR A 181 8.87 7.71 13.31
C THR A 181 9.32 9.03 13.92
N SER A 182 10.50 9.01 14.55
CA SER A 182 11.22 10.22 14.92
C SER A 182 11.80 10.79 13.65
N ILE A 183 10.99 11.61 12.97
CA ILE A 183 11.53 12.56 12.02
C ILE A 183 12.39 13.50 12.83
N ASP A 184 13.68 13.56 12.55
CA ASP A 184 14.59 14.42 13.31
C ASP A 184 14.21 15.87 13.02
N PRO A 185 13.65 16.61 14.01
CA PRO A 185 13.15 17.97 13.76
C PRO A 185 14.28 18.95 13.41
N SER A 186 15.54 18.56 13.63
CA SER A 186 16.70 19.39 13.32
C SER A 186 17.05 19.42 11.82
N CYS A 187 16.82 18.31 11.09
CA CYS A 187 17.06 18.24 9.64
C CYS A 187 15.77 18.21 8.80
N ASP A 188 14.66 17.70 9.33
CA ASP A 188 13.46 17.41 8.54
C ASP A 188 12.25 18.29 8.92
N LYS A 189 12.51 19.48 9.48
CA LYS A 189 11.47 20.36 10.04
C LYS A 189 10.28 20.60 9.11
N ALA A 190 10.53 20.85 7.82
CA ALA A 190 9.47 21.16 6.86
C ALA A 190 8.52 19.95 6.65
N ARG A 191 9.09 18.75 6.58
CA ARG A 191 8.34 17.49 6.48
C ARG A 191 7.52 17.21 7.74
N VAL A 192 8.07 17.48 8.93
CA VAL A 192 7.32 17.40 10.21
C VAL A 192 6.12 18.34 10.18
N MET A 193 6.33 19.59 9.79
CA MET A 193 5.26 20.60 9.74
C MET A 193 4.16 20.22 8.75
N ALA A 194 4.53 19.68 7.59
CA ALA A 194 3.57 19.18 6.61
C ALA A 194 2.67 18.08 7.21
N TYR A 195 3.26 17.08 7.88
CA TYR A 195 2.50 16.01 8.52
C TYR A 195 1.64 16.46 9.71
N ASP A 196 2.12 17.40 10.50
CA ASP A 196 1.32 17.99 11.59
C ASP A 196 0.09 18.72 11.03
N GLU A 197 0.23 19.40 9.89
CA GLU A 197 -0.89 20.04 9.21
C GLU A 197 -1.90 19.01 8.70
N LEU A 198 -1.44 17.92 8.07
CA LEU A 198 -2.30 16.81 7.67
C LEU A 198 -3.00 16.16 8.88
N ARG A 199 -2.31 16.04 10.01
CA ARG A 199 -2.86 15.48 11.25
C ARG A 199 -4.01 16.32 11.79
N LYS A 200 -3.88 17.65 11.80
CA LYS A 200 -4.97 18.57 12.22
C LYS A 200 -6.22 18.40 11.36
N HIS A 201 -6.06 18.03 10.09
CA HIS A 201 -7.14 17.80 9.15
C HIS A 201 -7.68 16.35 9.14
N GLY A 202 -7.22 15.49 10.06
CA GLY A 202 -7.65 14.10 10.12
C GLY A 202 -7.21 13.27 8.91
N LYS A 203 -6.11 13.65 8.24
CA LYS A 203 -5.60 13.00 7.03
C LYS A 203 -4.50 11.97 7.28
N ILE A 204 -4.11 11.77 8.54
CA ILE A 204 -3.04 10.81 8.90
C ILE A 204 -3.64 9.51 9.44
N VAL A 205 -3.29 8.41 8.79
CA VAL A 205 -3.46 7.06 9.30
C VAL A 205 -2.13 6.61 9.91
N LYS A 206 -2.17 5.95 11.07
CA LYS A 206 -0.95 5.41 11.69
C LYS A 206 -0.77 3.95 11.31
N THR A 207 0.47 3.54 11.08
CA THR A 207 0.90 2.13 10.98
C THR A 207 1.81 1.82 12.16
N ARG A 208 1.93 0.56 12.56
CA ARG A 208 2.88 0.13 13.58
C ARG A 208 4.22 -0.24 12.97
N ARG A 209 5.29 0.26 13.58
CA ARG A 209 6.65 -0.13 13.24
C ARG A 209 6.90 -1.59 13.64
N THR A 210 7.40 -2.39 12.70
CA THR A 210 7.82 -3.77 12.99
C THR A 210 9.08 -3.79 13.85
N LEU A 211 8.99 -4.33 15.06
CA LEU A 211 10.13 -4.54 15.97
C LEU A 211 10.79 -5.91 15.73
N GLY A 212 11.99 -6.10 16.27
CA GLY A 212 12.74 -7.37 16.19
C GLY A 212 13.48 -7.61 14.86
N LEU A 213 13.45 -6.64 13.94
CA LEU A 213 14.25 -6.65 12.71
C LEU A 213 15.72 -6.36 13.01
N VAL A 214 16.62 -6.97 12.24
CA VAL A 214 18.06 -6.67 12.32
C VAL A 214 18.31 -5.30 11.68
N SER A 215 18.94 -4.39 12.42
CA SER A 215 19.32 -3.08 11.91
C SER A 215 20.30 -3.23 10.74
N GLN A 216 20.27 -2.29 9.79
CA GLN A 216 21.22 -2.34 8.67
C GLN A 216 22.69 -2.24 9.13
N GLN A 217 22.95 -1.49 10.20
CA GLN A 217 24.29 -1.37 10.80
C GLN A 217 24.76 -2.69 11.44
N ASP A 218 23.83 -3.53 11.89
CA ASP A 218 24.11 -4.79 12.60
C ASP A 218 24.18 -5.99 11.65
N ARG A 219 23.94 -5.80 10.33
CA ARG A 219 24.06 -6.89 9.36
C ARG A 219 25.52 -7.29 9.17
N PRO A 220 25.84 -8.60 9.19
CA PRO A 220 27.18 -9.07 8.88
C PRO A 220 27.60 -8.60 7.48
N GLN A 221 28.74 -7.92 7.39
CA GLN A 221 29.38 -7.62 6.12
C GLN A 221 29.98 -8.92 5.58
N VAL A 222 29.37 -9.50 4.55
CA VAL A 222 29.91 -10.71 3.92
C VAL A 222 31.12 -10.30 3.08
N SER A 223 32.32 -10.58 3.58
CA SER A 223 33.54 -10.39 2.80
C SER A 223 33.59 -11.38 1.63
N PRO A 224 34.07 -10.98 0.44
CA PRO A 224 34.12 -11.87 -0.73
C PRO A 224 34.88 -13.18 -0.52
N SER A 225 35.76 -13.24 0.49
CA SER A 225 36.61 -14.39 0.81
C SER A 225 35.88 -15.60 1.41
N GLN A 226 34.61 -15.47 1.79
CA GLN A 226 33.82 -16.59 2.34
C GLN A 226 32.99 -17.34 1.30
N ARG A 227 33.10 -16.99 0.02
CA ARG A 227 32.43 -17.71 -1.07
C ARG A 227 33.20 -19.00 -1.40
N ALA A 228 33.15 -19.98 -0.50
CA ALA A 228 33.53 -21.34 -0.84
C ALA A 228 32.50 -21.85 -1.87
N THR A 229 32.84 -21.72 -3.15
CA THR A 229 32.13 -22.42 -4.22
C THR A 229 32.27 -23.91 -3.92
N PRO A 230 31.20 -24.69 -3.79
CA PRO A 230 31.34 -26.13 -3.72
C PRO A 230 31.91 -26.60 -5.05
N THR A 231 33.19 -26.96 -5.06
CA THR A 231 33.83 -27.58 -6.21
C THR A 231 33.11 -28.91 -6.46
N LEU A 232 32.32 -28.99 -7.53
CA LEU A 232 31.83 -30.25 -8.07
C LEU A 232 33.04 -31.05 -8.57
N THR A 233 33.69 -31.80 -7.69
CA THR A 233 34.62 -32.86 -8.08
C THR A 233 33.80 -34.08 -8.49
N GLY A 234 33.54 -34.21 -9.79
CA GLY A 234 32.87 -35.37 -10.35
C GLY A 234 32.72 -35.22 -11.85
N ALA A 235 33.76 -35.59 -12.59
CA ALA A 235 33.66 -35.84 -14.03
C ALA A 235 32.68 -37.01 -14.25
N GLY A 236 31.51 -36.70 -14.79
CA GLY A 236 30.55 -37.66 -15.31
C GLY A 236 29.94 -37.05 -16.58
N GLU A 237 30.11 -37.74 -17.70
CA GLU A 237 29.64 -37.38 -19.04
C GLU A 237 28.23 -36.78 -19.06
N ALA A 238 28.07 -35.67 -19.77
CA ALA A 238 26.77 -35.12 -20.11
C ALA A 238 26.07 -36.08 -21.09
N PRO A 239 24.82 -36.51 -20.84
CA PRO A 239 24.08 -37.29 -21.83
C PRO A 239 23.67 -36.39 -22.99
N ASP A 240 23.91 -36.90 -24.19
CA ASP A 240 23.60 -36.30 -25.49
C ASP A 240 22.07 -36.19 -25.65
N ILE A 241 21.53 -34.96 -25.57
CA ILE A 241 20.11 -34.71 -25.80
C ILE A 241 19.93 -34.48 -27.30
N THR A 242 19.72 -35.58 -28.03
CA THR A 242 19.31 -35.54 -29.43
C THR A 242 17.89 -34.98 -29.49
N VAL A 243 17.74 -33.82 -30.13
CA VAL A 243 16.46 -33.20 -30.47
C VAL A 243 15.78 -34.07 -31.54
N ALA A 244 14.61 -34.62 -31.23
CA ALA A 244 13.71 -35.19 -32.22
C ALA A 244 12.55 -34.23 -32.47
N CYS A 245 12.27 -34.01 -33.77
CA CYS A 245 11.20 -33.20 -34.34
C CYS A 245 9.80 -33.56 -33.86
#